data_AF-U9U9J8-F1
#
_entry.id   AF-U9U9J8-F1
#
_cell.length_a   1.000
_cell.length_b   1.000
_cell.length_c   1.000
_cell.angle_alpha   90.00
_cell.angle_beta   90.00
_cell.angle_gamma   90.00
#
_symmetry.space_group_name_H-M   'P 1'
#
loop_
_entity.id
_entity.type
_entity.pdbx_description
1 polymer ?
#
loop_
_entity_poly.entity_id
_entity_poly.type
_entity_poly.pdbx_seq_one_letter_code
_entity_poly.pdbx_strand_id
1 'polypeptide(L)'
;MSNIREEVVHTALNRAFALTDANIHNDIHKHFEFQKQTLLADKSLTEDEKTEAIKQISKTYDGTKVHYNSGTKRICENCNQECLATLF
;
A
#
# COMPACT_ATOMS: atom_id res chain seq x y z
N MET A 1 9.49 6.87 -20.07
CA MET A 1 9.35 5.60 -19.33
C MET A 1 10.55 5.51 -18.40
N SER A 2 10.31 5.53 -17.10
CA SER A 2 11.36 5.28 -16.10
C SER A 2 11.70 3.79 -16.09
N ASN A 3 12.98 3.47 -15.91
CA ASN A 3 13.44 2.09 -15.85
C ASN A 3 13.26 1.59 -14.40
N ILE A 4 12.05 1.14 -14.06
CA ILE A 4 11.71 0.59 -12.74
C ILE A 4 12.40 -0.76 -12.58
N ARG A 5 13.21 -0.93 -11.53
CA ARG A 5 13.82 -2.22 -11.21
C ARG A 5 12.87 -3.05 -10.36
N GLU A 6 12.11 -3.92 -11.01
CA GLU A 6 11.06 -4.72 -10.36
C GLU A 6 11.57 -5.54 -9.16
N GLU A 7 12.75 -6.16 -9.28
CA GLU A 7 13.34 -6.93 -8.18
C GLU A 7 13.64 -6.08 -6.94
N VAL A 8 14.05 -4.83 -7.14
CA VAL A 8 14.36 -3.90 -6.04
C VAL A 8 13.08 -3.45 -5.36
N VAL A 9 12.04 -3.13 -6.13
CA VAL A 9 10.70 -2.83 -5.63
C VAL A 9 10.16 -4.02 -4.81
N HIS A 10 10.23 -5.23 -5.37
CA HIS A 10 9.75 -6.43 -4.69
C HIS A 10 10.52 -6.71 -3.39
N THR A 11 11.84 -6.50 -3.39
CA THR A 11 12.67 -6.63 -2.18
C THR A 11 12.28 -5.61 -1.11
N ALA A 12 12.04 -4.35 -1.49
CA ALA A 12 11.61 -3.31 -0.55
C ALA A 12 10.21 -3.59 0.03
N LEU A 13 9.29 -4.09 -0.80
CA LEU A 13 7.96 -4.54 -0.37
C LEU A 13 8.07 -5.66 0.67
N ASN A 14 8.82 -6.73 0.36
CA ASN A 14 9.02 -7.86 1.28
C ASN A 14 9.65 -7.41 2.60
N ARG A 15 10.61 -6.48 2.56
CA ARG A 15 11.19 -5.88 3.76
C ARG A 15 10.15 -5.11 4.58
N ALA A 16 9.36 -4.26 3.95
CA ALA A 16 8.32 -3.49 4.64
C ALA A 16 7.28 -4.41 5.31
N PHE A 17 6.88 -5.49 4.64
CA PHE A 17 6.01 -6.52 5.22
C PHE A 17 6.66 -7.23 6.41
N ALA A 18 7.91 -7.67 6.27
CA ALA A 18 8.63 -8.37 7.33
C ALA A 18 8.89 -7.50 8.57
N LEU A 19 9.04 -6.19 8.39
CA LEU A 19 9.23 -5.22 9.48
C LEU A 19 7.93 -4.86 10.22
N THR A 20 6.76 -5.25 9.68
CA THR A 20 5.49 -4.89 10.28
C THR A 20 5.24 -5.71 11.55
N ASP A 21 5.36 -5.08 12.72
CA ASP A 21 5.00 -5.71 14.01
C ASP A 21 3.49 -5.57 14.28
N ALA A 22 2.78 -6.69 14.27
CA ALA A 22 1.33 -6.75 14.48
C ALA A 22 0.90 -6.39 15.91
N ASN A 23 1.81 -6.42 16.90
CA ASN A 23 1.50 -5.95 18.26
C ASN A 23 1.50 -4.42 18.34
N ILE A 24 2.35 -3.76 17.56
CA ILE A 24 2.46 -2.30 17.52
C ILE A 24 1.42 -1.72 16.57
N HIS A 25 1.33 -2.27 15.37
CA HIS A 25 0.44 -1.82 14.31
C HIS A 25 -0.83 -2.68 14.25
N ASN A 26 -1.55 -2.79 15.36
CA ASN A 26 -2.60 -3.78 15.59
C ASN A 26 -3.88 -3.72 14.70
N ASP A 27 -3.89 -2.95 13.62
CA ASP A 27 -4.98 -2.94 12.65
C ASP A 27 -4.46 -2.75 11.21
N ILE A 28 -5.31 -3.07 10.22
CA ILE A 28 -4.95 -3.03 8.80
C ILE A 28 -4.57 -1.63 8.30
N HIS A 29 -5.10 -0.57 8.92
CA HIS A 29 -4.82 0.81 8.55
C HIS A 29 -3.44 1.22 9.06
N LYS A 30 -3.09 0.82 10.29
CA LYS A 30 -1.76 1.01 10.87
C LYS A 30 -0.69 0.21 10.13
N HIS A 31 -0.99 -1.05 9.74
CA HIS A 31 -0.10 -1.84 8.88
C HIS A 31 0.23 -1.09 7.58
N PHE A 32 -0.81 -0.61 6.89
CA PHE A 32 -0.65 0.09 5.62
C PHE A 32 0.16 1.38 5.77
N GLU A 33 -0.15 2.23 6.75
CA GLU A 33 0.59 3.46 6.97
C GLU A 33 2.05 3.20 7.34
N PHE A 34 2.34 2.20 8.18
CA PHE A 34 3.72 1.82 8.50
C PHE A 34 4.51 1.37 7.26
N GLN A 35 3.92 0.48 6.45
CA GLN A 35 4.55 -0.01 5.22
C GLN A 35 4.81 1.13 4.23
N LYS A 36 3.84 2.03 4.06
CA LYS A 36 3.97 3.21 3.21
C LYS A 36 5.11 4.12 3.66
N GLN A 37 5.21 4.43 4.95
CA GLN A 37 6.32 5.24 5.48
C GLN A 37 7.67 4.54 5.32
N THR A 38 7.72 3.23 5.53
CA THR A 38 8.93 2.43 5.34
C THR A 38 9.43 2.50 3.89
N LEU A 39 8.52 2.37 2.90
CA LEU A 39 8.86 2.47 1.48
C LEU A 39 9.28 3.89 1.07
N LEU A 40 8.61 4.92 1.59
CA LEU A 40 8.95 6.33 1.32
C LEU A 40 10.35 6.69 1.86
N ALA A 41 10.72 6.11 3.00
CA ALA A 41 12.02 6.31 3.63
C ALA A 41 13.15 5.46 3.03
N ASP A 42 12.84 4.45 2.19
CA ASP A 42 13.85 3.58 1.60
C ASP A 42 14.67 4.32 0.55
N LYS A 43 15.93 4.62 0.91
CA LYS A 43 16.88 5.35 0.07
C LYS A 43 17.41 4.52 -1.11
N SER A 44 17.15 3.21 -1.14
CA SER A 44 17.54 2.34 -2.26
C SER A 44 16.59 2.43 -3.47
N LEU A 45 15.40 3.02 -3.25
CA LEU A 45 14.38 3.26 -4.26
C LEU A 45 14.50 4.67 -4.83
N THR A 46 14.36 4.76 -6.15
CA THR A 46 14.07 6.02 -6.86
C THR A 46 12.62 6.47 -6.59
N GLU A 47 12.29 7.72 -6.89
CA GLU A 47 10.92 8.24 -6.68
C GLU A 47 9.86 7.49 -7.51
N ASP A 48 10.21 7.07 -8.73
CA ASP A 48 9.32 6.24 -9.56
C ASP A 48 9.10 4.85 -8.95
N GLU A 49 10.16 4.24 -8.39
CA GLU A 49 10.08 2.95 -7.72
C GLU A 49 9.29 3.03 -6.40
N LYS A 50 9.44 4.12 -5.63
CA LYS A 50 8.59 4.37 -4.45
C LYS A 50 7.12 4.49 -4.85
N THR A 51 6.85 5.22 -5.94
CA THR A 51 5.49 5.38 -6.45
C THR A 51 4.89 4.03 -6.85
N GLU A 52 5.64 3.19 -7.55
CA GLU A 52 5.20 1.84 -7.92
C GLU A 52 5.02 0.94 -6.70
N ALA A 53 5.93 0.97 -5.73
CA ALA A 53 5.80 0.20 -4.48
C ALA A 53 4.53 0.61 -3.70
N ILE A 54 4.27 1.92 -3.56
CA ILE A 54 3.08 2.46 -2.90
C ILE A 54 1.80 2.05 -3.63
N LYS A 55 1.82 2.06 -4.96
CA LYS A 55 0.70 1.59 -5.78
C LYS A 55 0.40 0.12 -5.50
N GLN A 56 1.42 -0.73 -5.37
CA GLN A 56 1.24 -2.15 -5.06
C GLN A 56 0.68 -2.38 -3.65
N ILE A 57 1.23 -1.74 -2.60
CA ILE A 57 0.65 -1.91 -1.25
C ILE A 57 -0.75 -1.32 -1.13
N SER A 58 -1.07 -0.27 -1.88
CA SER A 58 -2.40 0.34 -1.89
C SER A 58 -3.46 -0.59 -2.49
N LYS A 59 -3.11 -1.36 -3.54
CA LYS A 59 -3.98 -2.43 -4.07
C LYS A 59 -4.29 -3.47 -3.02
N THR A 60 -3.26 -3.95 -2.32
CA THR A 60 -3.40 -4.96 -1.26
C THR A 60 -4.26 -4.43 -0.13
N TYR A 61 -4.04 -3.18 0.29
CA TYR A 61 -4.82 -2.53 1.33
C TYR A 61 -6.28 -2.32 0.93
N ASP A 62 -6.56 -1.92 -0.32
CA ASP A 62 -7.93 -1.82 -0.83
C ASP A 62 -8.66 -3.17 -0.79
N GLY A 63 -8.01 -4.25 -1.25
CA GLY A 63 -8.56 -5.59 -1.15
C GLY A 63 -8.82 -6.01 0.30
N THR A 64 -7.91 -5.65 1.21
CA THR A 64 -8.04 -5.93 2.65
C THR A 64 -9.21 -5.16 3.28
N LYS A 65 -9.37 -3.88 2.95
CA LYS A 65 -10.53 -3.07 3.39
C LYS A 65 -11.84 -3.69 2.94
N VAL A 66 -11.94 -4.09 1.66
CA VAL A 66 -13.13 -4.74 1.11
C VAL A 66 -13.41 -6.08 1.81
N HIS A 67 -12.39 -6.92 1.99
CA HIS A 67 -12.53 -8.23 2.61
C HIS A 67 -13.03 -8.15 4.06
N TYR A 68 -12.48 -7.22 4.85
CA TYR A 68 -12.84 -7.03 6.26
C TYR A 68 -13.97 -6.01 6.47
N ASN A 69 -14.52 -5.43 5.39
CA ASN A 69 -15.49 -4.33 5.44
C ASN A 69 -15.06 -3.21 6.41
N SER A 70 -13.80 -2.77 6.29
CA SER A 70 -13.14 -1.87 7.24
C SER A 70 -12.63 -0.60 6.58
N GLY A 71 -12.75 0.52 7.28
CA GLY A 71 -12.37 1.86 6.81
C GLY A 71 -13.53 2.71 6.32
N THR A 72 -13.19 3.89 5.81
CA THR A 72 -14.19 4.87 5.33
C THR A 72 -14.60 4.56 3.89
N LYS A 73 -15.90 4.46 3.66
CA LYS A 73 -16.46 4.37 2.32
C LYS A 73 -16.42 5.73 1.63
N ARG A 74 -16.20 5.72 0.31
CA ARG A 74 -16.36 6.89 -0.57
C ARG A 74 -17.36 6.56 -1.68
N ILE A 75 -17.88 7.57 -2.36
CA ILE A 75 -18.59 7.35 -3.62
C ILE A 75 -17.53 7.20 -4.72
N CYS A 76 -17.55 6.07 -5.42
CA CYS A 76 -16.69 5.84 -6.57
C CYS A 76 -17.15 6.72 -7.74
N GLU A 77 -16.28 7.58 -8.26
CA GLU A 77 -16.61 8.47 -9.39
C GLU A 77 -16.93 7.72 -10.68
N ASN A 78 -16.42 6.50 -10.83
CA ASN A 78 -16.63 5.70 -12.04
C ASN A 78 -17.98 4.96 -12.06
N CYS A 79 -18.49 4.52 -10.89
CA CYS A 79 -19.73 3.75 -10.81
C CYS A 79 -20.83 4.38 -9.94
N ASN A 80 -20.59 5.53 -9.31
CA ASN A 80 -21.51 6.25 -8.43
C ASN A 80 -22.09 5.42 -7.27
N GLN A 81 -21.32 4.45 -6.76
CA GLN A 81 -21.69 3.61 -5.62
C GLN A 81 -20.72 3.79 -4.46
N GLU A 82 -21.18 3.49 -3.25
CA GLU A 82 -20.30 3.40 -2.08
C GLU A 82 -19.26 2.29 -2.27
N CYS A 83 -17.97 2.63 -2.16
CA CYS A 83 -16.86 1.68 -2.20
C CYS A 83 -15.84 1.96 -1.09
N LEU A 84 -15.15 0.90 -0.65
CA LEU A 84 -14.06 1.00 0.33
C LEU A 84 -12.69 1.21 -0.33
N ALA A 85 -12.55 0.83 -1.61
CA ALA A 85 -11.31 0.92 -2.35
C ALA A 85 -11.02 2.34 -2.86
N THR A 86 -9.75 2.72 -2.92
CA THR A 86 -9.30 4.07 -3.25
C THR A 86 -8.56 4.13 -4.59
N LEU A 87 -7.82 3.09 -4.95
CA LEU A 87 -6.97 3.04 -6.12
C LEU A 87 -7.58 2.25 -7.28
N PHE A 88 -8.52 1.32 -7.01
CA PHE A 88 -9.19 0.48 -8.02
C PHE A 88 -10.66 0.23 -7.70
#